data_AF-M0ARE4-F1
#
_entry.id   AF-M0ARE4-F1
#
_cell.length_a   1.000
_cell.length_b   1.000
_cell.length_c   1.000
_cell.angle_alpha   90.00
_cell.angle_beta   90.00
_cell.angle_gamma   90.00
#
_symmetry.space_group_name_H-M   'P 1'
#
loop_
_entity.id
_entity.type
_entity.pdbx_description
1 polymer ?
#
loop_
_entity_poly.entity_id
_entity_poly.type
_entity_poly.pdbx_seq_one_letter_code
_entity_poly.pdbx_strand_id
1 'polypeptide(L)' 'MTGYYDIVLGLIPVALVGITAALTFVGISLTAAVPIGAFTAMAIIGHAMFVNTPADVSDEARSAKPPLNAD' A
#
# COMPACT_ATOMS: atom_id res chain seq x y z
N MET A 1 -4.39 16.82 1.18
CA MET A 1 -3.34 16.56 0.18
C MET A 1 -3.16 15.07 0.14
N THR A 2 -3.35 14.41 -1.00
CA THR A 2 -3.14 12.95 -1.09
C THR A 2 -1.64 12.67 -1.01
N GLY A 3 -1.22 11.96 0.03
CA GLY A 3 0.16 11.56 0.23
C GLY A 3 0.53 10.30 -0.55
N TYR A 4 1.81 9.91 -0.49
CA TYR A 4 2.30 8.68 -1.09
C TYR A 4 1.51 7.45 -0.65
N TYR A 5 1.26 7.31 0.65
CA TYR A 5 0.54 6.15 1.19
C TYR A 5 -0.95 6.13 0.83
N ASP A 6 -1.59 7.28 0.61
CA ASP A 6 -2.98 7.33 0.10
C ASP A 6 -3.06 6.74 -1.31
N ILE A 7 -2.05 7.03 -2.14
CA ILE A 7 -1.94 6.47 -3.50
C ILE A 7 -1.64 4.97 -3.44
N VAL A 8 -0.69 4.53 -2.61
CA VAL A 8 -0.39 3.10 -2.40
C VAL A 8 -1.63 2.35 -1.93
N LEU A 9 -2.39 2.93 -1.00
CA LEU A 9 -3.61 2.33 -0.48
C LEU A 9 -4.67 2.16 -1.57
N GLY A 10 -4.81 3.14 -2.47
CA GLY A 10 -5.67 3.03 -3.65
C GLY A 10 -5.16 2.02 -4.69
N LEU A 11 -3.85 1.91 -4.86
CA LEU A 11 -3.24 1.00 -5.84
C LEU A 11 -3.40 -0.48 -5.48
N ILE A 12 -3.49 -0.84 -4.19
CA ILE A 12 -3.67 -2.24 -3.76
C ILE A 12 -4.97 -2.87 -4.31
N PRO A 13 -6.17 -2.32 -4.06
CA PRO A 13 -7.41 -2.86 -4.61
C PRO A 13 -7.47 -2.72 -6.14
N VAL A 14 -6.92 -1.63 -6.70
CA VAL A 14 -6.84 -1.43 -8.15
C VAL A 14 -5.98 -2.50 -8.81
N ALA A 15 -4.83 -2.86 -8.23
CA ALA A 15 -3.97 -3.92 -8.76
C ALA A 15 -4.65 -5.28 -8.63
N LEU A 16 -5.21 -5.61 -7.46
CA LEU A 16 -5.89 -6.87 -7.25
C LEU A 16 -7.05 -7.07 -8.22
N VAL A 17 -7.98 -6.12 -8.27
CA VAL A 17 -9.18 -6.22 -9.11
C VAL A 17 -8.84 -6.00 -10.58
N GLY A 18 -8.02 -5.00 -10.91
CA GLY A 18 -7.67 -4.64 -12.27
C GLY A 18 -6.89 -5.72 -12.99
N ILE A 19 -5.87 -6.30 -12.36
CA ILE A 19 -5.09 -7.40 -12.95
C ILE A 19 -5.96 -8.66 -13.07
N THR A 20 -6.73 -8.99 -12.03
CA THR A 20 -7.64 -10.15 -12.08
C THR A 20 -8.66 -10.01 -13.21
N ALA A 21 -9.28 -8.83 -13.33
CA ALA A 21 -10.27 -8.53 -14.38
C ALA A 21 -9.65 -8.55 -15.77
N ALA A 22 -8.47 -7.94 -15.95
CA ALA A 22 -7.76 -7.93 -17.23
C ALA A 22 -7.39 -9.35 -17.69
N LEU A 23 -6.85 -10.18 -16.78
CA LEU A 23 -6.50 -11.57 -17.08
C LEU A 23 -7.74 -12.40 -17.39
N THR A 24 -8.81 -12.23 -16.62
CA THR A 24 -10.08 -12.92 -16.87
C THR A 24 -10.68 -12.51 -18.22
N PHE A 25 -10.58 -11.23 -18.58
CA PHE A 25 -11.08 -10.69 -19.85
C PHE A 25 -10.37 -11.30 -21.07
N VAL A 26 -9.06 -11.58 -20.97
CA VAL A 26 -8.30 -12.24 -22.04
C VAL A 26 -8.39 -13.78 -21.99
N GLY A 27 -9.27 -14.33 -21.15
CA GLY A 27 -9.60 -15.77 -21.12
C GLY A 27 -8.79 -16.62 -20.13
N ILE A 28 -8.00 -16.01 -19.25
CA ILE A 28 -7.37 -16.74 -18.14
C ILE A 28 -8.43 -17.08 -17.09
N SER A 29 -8.37 -18.29 -16.52
CA SER A 29 -9.33 -18.71 -15.50
C SER A 29 -9.24 -17.83 -14.25
N LEU A 30 -10.37 -17.57 -13.61
CA LEU A 30 -10.43 -16.75 -12.40
C LEU A 30 -9.52 -17.33 -11.29
N THR A 31 -9.47 -18.66 -11.17
CA THR A 31 -8.63 -19.37 -10.20
C THR A 31 -7.13 -19.10 -10.40
N ALA A 32 -6.68 -18.85 -11.63
CA ALA A 32 -5.30 -18.47 -11.93
C ALA A 32 -5.09 -16.94 -11.86
N ALA A 33 -6.07 -16.16 -12.30
CA ALA A 33 -6.01 -14.70 -12.33
C ALA A 33 -5.94 -14.07 -10.93
N VAL A 34 -6.74 -14.58 -9.98
CA VAL A 34 -6.82 -14.05 -8.61
C VAL A 34 -5.47 -14.12 -7.88
N PRO A 35 -4.77 -15.27 -7.83
CA PRO A 35 -3.43 -15.34 -7.25
C PRO A 35 -2.45 -14.37 -7.89
N ILE A 36 -2.47 -14.20 -9.22
CA ILE A 36 -1.57 -13.27 -9.93
C ILE A 36 -1.83 -11.83 -9.48
N GLY A 37 -3.10 -11.40 -9.47
CA GLY A 37 -3.47 -10.07 -8.98
C GLY A 37 -3.07 -9.86 -7.51
N ALA A 38 -3.21 -10.88 -6.67
CA ALA A 38 -2.78 -10.83 -5.28
C ALA A 38 -1.26 -10.69 -5.14
N PHE A 39 -0.46 -11.40 -5.94
CA PHE A 39 1.00 -11.23 -5.95
C PHE A 39 1.43 -9.83 -6.41
N THR A 40 0.75 -9.26 -7.40
CA THR A 40 1.00 -7.87 -7.81
C THR A 40 0.69 -6.89 -6.68
N ALA A 41 -0.44 -7.05 -5.98
CA ALA A 41 -0.77 -6.23 -4.81
C ALA A 41 0.27 -6.39 -3.68
N MET A 42 0.72 -7.62 -3.40
CA MET A 42 1.78 -7.88 -2.42
C MET A 42 3.11 -7.23 -2.81
N ALA A 43 3.46 -7.19 -4.09
CA ALA A 43 4.67 -6.51 -4.56
C ALA A 43 4.60 -4.99 -4.33
N ILE A 44 3.42 -4.37 -4.53
CA ILE A 44 3.20 -2.95 -4.22
C ILE A 44 3.36 -2.70 -2.72
N ILE A 45 2.75 -3.54 -1.88
CA ILE A 45 2.89 -3.47 -0.42
C ILE A 45 4.36 -3.59 -0.02
N GLY A 46 5.07 -4.59 -0.56
CA GLY A 46 6.49 -4.78 -0.33
C GLY A 46 7.32 -3.56 -0.74
N HIS A 47 7.07 -3.01 -1.93
CA HIS A 47 7.76 -1.81 -2.39
C HIS A 47 7.55 -0.63 -1.43
N ALA A 48 6.30 -0.40 -0.99
CA ALA A 48 6.00 0.66 -0.04
C ALA A 48 6.66 0.44 1.34
N MET A 49 6.82 -0.81 1.78
CA MET A 49 7.47 -1.13 3.07
C MET A 49 8.99 -1.03 3.02
N PHE A 50 9.62 -1.41 1.91
CA PHE A 50 11.08 -1.56 1.83
C PHE A 50 11.79 -0.45 1.06
N VAL A 51 11.14 0.20 0.09
CA VAL A 51 11.75 1.28 -0.70
C VAL A 51 11.43 2.64 -0.11
N ASN A 52 10.16 2.86 0.23
CA ASN A 52 9.72 4.07 0.93
C ASN A 52 9.38 3.71 2.37
N THR A 53 10.38 3.18 3.10
CA THR A 53 10.23 2.77 4.51
C THR A 53 9.53 3.88 5.30
N PRO A 54 8.53 3.57 6.15
CA PRO A 54 7.83 4.57 6.96
C PRO A 54 8.81 5.18 7.99
N ALA A 55 9.56 6.20 7.59
CA ALA A 55 10.51 6.89 8.48
C ALA A 55 9.80 7.93 9.36
N ASP A 56 8.63 8.44 8.93
CA ASP A 56 8.05 9.66 9.49
C ASP A 56 6.90 9.46 10.49
N VAL A 57 6.43 8.22 10.71
CA VAL A 57 5.45 7.94 11.79
C VAL A 57 6.01 8.21 13.21
N SER A 58 7.33 8.44 13.33
CA SER A 58 7.98 8.77 14.59
C SER A 58 7.88 10.24 14.99
N ASP A 59 7.65 11.17 14.05
CA ASP A 59 7.70 12.61 14.35
C ASP A 59 6.34 13.19 14.78
N GLU A 60 5.21 12.66 14.30
CA GLU A 60 3.89 13.01 14.84
C GLU A 60 3.73 12.55 16.30
N ALA A 61 4.28 11.39 16.67
CA ALA A 61 4.28 10.92 18.05
C ALA A 61 5.16 11.79 18.98
N ARG A 62 6.20 12.44 18.45
CA ARG A 62 7.03 13.39 19.23
C ARG A 62 6.36 14.75 19.40
N SER A 63 5.62 15.22 18.40
CA SER A 63 4.88 16.49 18.50
C SER A 63 3.74 16.45 19.52
N ALA A 64 3.23 15.27 19.85
CA ALA A 64 2.20 15.07 20.88
C ALA A 64 2.76 15.07 22.32
N LYS A 65 4.09 15.11 22.51
CA LYS A 65 4.70 15.18 23.85
C LYS A 65 4.67 16.64 24.32
N PRO A 66 3.92 16.99 25.39
CA PRO A 66 3.91 18.35 25.91
C PRO A 66 5.34 18.76 26.33
N PRO A 67 5.74 20.04 26.17
CA PRO A 67 7.01 20.48 26.71
C PRO A 67 7.00 20.24 28.22
N LEU A 68 7.93 19.39 28.68
CA LEU A 68 8.14 19.14 30.10
C LEU A 68 8.80 20.40 30.67
N ASN A 69 7.99 21.37 31.10
CA ASN A 69 8.49 22.50 31.88
C ASN A 69 9.03 21.94 33.20
N ALA A 70 10.34 22.07 33.40
CA ALA A 70 10.98 21.84 34.67
C ALA A 70 10.99 23.18 35.43
N ASP A 71 10.14 23.25 36.46
CA ASP A 71 10.09 24.35 37.43
C ASP A 71 11.13 24.16 38.54
#